data_AF-A0A0J5FLU6-F1
#
_entry.id   AF-A0A0J5FLU6-F1
#
_cell.length_a   1.000
_cell.length_b   1.000
_cell.length_c   1.000
_cell.angle_alpha   90.00
_cell.angle_beta   90.00
_cell.angle_gamma   90.00
#
_symmetry.space_group_name_H-M   'P 1'
#
loop_
_entity.id
_entity.type
_entity.pdbx_description
1 polymer ?
#
loop_
_entity_poly.entity_id
_entity_poly.type
_entity_poly.pdbx_seq_one_letter_code
_entity_poly.pdbx_strand_id
1 'polypeptide(L)'
;MSNIMTFSLPETGNLIIGQDFLFTVILSSDEAIDRSSTISFFNNKNISIPPGDITVNLENDNKKATVTVTLTVTNSIAENEEIHFSVKTSLSGVQQKKFQYIAKEVYPESLRLIVDNAFLSVPASYDHTQIGTVSTKVHTIIKDKDGSPLSGVPIFIKSRVFNQLEEVYIYANDVRKKINIQNLSLYSGFSINSGDNGKVEFYISPIKPLPLVIDLSSTIKISADFAVSHSTVIIIFDDGKYNRQSPEAVTAIDGDLTSKGESKFWLDTIPCTAYDVDDFLLFNVNGEYKYYVRAFDLSEENKCLIKLPYFILEKNKLSLLSYLVIRGNGDILAKSYPANITYRGRPNKPWTDVDRIYESCKVYTSFNDVIEQDGGINNQKISNHAKNPDDAGLFVTITGTNDNSDNTKVKLGSEVTLNLYINSSNNTVTQSFNCIMPYHPDNEGGKTAVLKFNIPYNLLNGNLAFPFHDGEIYFDYQVGDDNDRDVTYGGIWSGHIVTG
;
A
#
# COMPACT_ATOMS: atom_id res chain seq x y z
N MET A 1 46.83 -5.38 -7.92
CA MET A 1 45.68 -5.61 -8.81
C MET A 1 44.45 -5.71 -7.94
N SER A 2 43.52 -4.76 -8.04
CA SER A 2 42.25 -4.84 -7.33
C SER A 2 41.17 -5.34 -8.31
N ASN A 3 41.10 -6.67 -8.47
CA ASN A 3 40.01 -7.27 -9.24
C ASN A 3 38.87 -7.60 -8.26
N ILE A 4 37.68 -7.11 -8.55
CA ILE A 4 36.51 -7.24 -7.68
C ILE A 4 35.36 -7.86 -8.46
N MET A 5 34.66 -8.79 -7.83
CA MET A 5 33.42 -9.36 -8.31
C MET A 5 32.29 -8.99 -7.34
N THR A 6 31.25 -8.34 -7.87
CA THR A 6 30.07 -7.91 -7.11
C THR A 6 28.80 -8.45 -7.75
N PHE A 7 27.70 -8.46 -6.98
CA PHE A 7 26.48 -9.16 -7.34
C PHE A 7 25.23 -8.32 -7.10
N SER A 8 24.15 -8.63 -7.83
CA SER A 8 22.84 -8.01 -7.61
C SER A 8 22.13 -8.50 -6.35
N LEU A 9 22.54 -9.63 -5.77
CA LEU A 9 21.96 -10.21 -4.55
C LEU A 9 22.96 -10.25 -3.39
N PRO A 10 22.48 -10.18 -2.13
CA PRO A 10 23.32 -10.46 -0.97
C PRO A 10 23.80 -11.92 -0.96
N GLU A 11 24.87 -12.24 -0.23
CA GLU A 11 25.39 -13.62 -0.16
C GLU A 11 24.45 -14.57 0.63
N THR A 12 23.60 -14.01 1.48
CA THR A 12 22.63 -14.72 2.32
C THR A 12 21.28 -14.04 2.32
N GLY A 13 20.21 -14.79 2.59
CA GLY A 13 18.86 -14.24 2.76
C GLY A 13 17.78 -15.28 2.50
N ASN A 14 16.66 -14.82 1.94
CA ASN A 14 15.52 -15.65 1.59
C ASN A 14 15.28 -15.61 0.08
N LEU A 15 14.79 -16.73 -0.46
CA LEU A 15 14.29 -16.81 -1.83
C LEU A 15 12.94 -17.51 -1.83
N ILE A 16 12.05 -17.11 -2.74
CA ILE A 16 10.69 -17.64 -2.77
C ILE A 16 10.66 -18.94 -3.58
N ILE A 17 9.93 -19.93 -3.08
CA ILE A 17 9.74 -21.22 -3.77
C ILE A 17 9.15 -20.96 -5.17
N GLY A 18 9.82 -21.50 -6.19
CA GLY A 18 9.42 -21.35 -7.59
C GLY A 18 9.67 -19.99 -8.23
N GLN A 19 10.44 -19.13 -7.57
CA GLN A 19 10.76 -17.80 -8.07
C GLN A 19 11.77 -17.82 -9.22
N ASP A 20 11.45 -17.11 -10.30
CA ASP A 20 12.36 -16.65 -11.33
C ASP A 20 12.87 -15.24 -11.00
N PHE A 21 14.19 -15.03 -11.04
CA PHE A 21 14.77 -13.70 -10.83
C PHE A 21 16.05 -13.48 -11.64
N LEU A 22 16.38 -12.20 -11.86
CA LEU A 22 17.59 -11.79 -12.55
C LEU A 22 18.76 -11.69 -11.55
N PHE A 23 19.85 -12.37 -11.88
CA PHE A 23 21.11 -12.32 -11.14
C PHE A 23 22.19 -11.70 -12.01
N THR A 24 22.72 -10.56 -11.57
CA THR A 24 23.77 -9.82 -12.27
C THR A 24 25.10 -9.98 -11.54
N VAL A 25 26.13 -10.36 -12.28
CA VAL A 25 27.53 -10.37 -11.85
C VAL A 25 28.25 -9.21 -12.52
N ILE A 26 28.94 -8.40 -11.72
CA ILE A 26 29.75 -7.27 -12.20
C ILE A 26 31.20 -7.54 -11.83
N LEU A 27 32.06 -7.63 -12.83
CA LEU A 27 33.51 -7.67 -12.68
C LEU A 27 34.06 -6.25 -12.84
N SER A 28 35.01 -5.88 -11.99
CA SER A 28 35.76 -4.62 -12.08
C SER A 28 37.24 -4.90 -11.89
N SER A 29 38.07 -4.25 -12.70
CA SER A 29 39.52 -4.44 -12.74
C SER A 29 40.21 -3.12 -13.04
N ASP A 30 41.43 -2.93 -12.51
CA ASP A 30 42.27 -1.77 -12.84
C ASP A 30 42.79 -1.84 -14.29
N GLU A 31 42.87 -3.06 -14.83
CA GLU A 31 43.34 -3.42 -16.17
C GLU A 31 42.18 -3.88 -17.08
N ALA A 32 42.41 -3.89 -18.39
CA ALA A 32 41.42 -4.35 -19.35
C ALA A 32 41.09 -5.84 -19.15
N ILE A 33 39.81 -6.14 -19.03
CA ILE A 33 39.25 -7.49 -18.94
C ILE A 33 39.24 -8.11 -20.35
N ASP A 34 39.73 -9.35 -20.45
CA ASP A 34 39.71 -10.09 -21.72
C ASP A 34 38.26 -10.39 -22.14
N ARG A 35 37.96 -10.22 -23.44
CA ARG A 35 36.64 -10.57 -24.02
C ARG A 35 36.27 -12.03 -23.87
N SER A 36 37.25 -12.92 -23.70
CA SER A 36 37.07 -14.34 -23.43
C SER A 36 36.86 -14.64 -21.94
N SER A 37 36.82 -13.63 -21.07
CA SER A 37 36.51 -13.82 -19.66
C SER A 37 35.10 -14.38 -19.49
N THR A 38 34.95 -15.33 -18.57
CA THR A 38 33.69 -16.03 -18.33
C THR A 38 33.28 -15.97 -16.87
N ILE A 39 31.98 -16.17 -16.65
CA ILE A 39 31.37 -16.49 -15.36
C ILE A 39 30.85 -17.92 -15.41
N SER A 40 31.11 -18.70 -14.36
CA SER A 40 30.59 -20.07 -14.20
C SER A 40 29.86 -20.23 -12.88
N PHE A 41 28.76 -20.97 -12.92
CA PHE A 41 27.97 -21.35 -11.75
C PHE A 41 28.19 -22.83 -11.42
N PHE A 42 28.31 -23.18 -10.14
CA PHE A 42 28.58 -24.55 -9.70
C PHE A 42 28.10 -24.80 -8.27
N ASN A 43 28.16 -26.06 -7.82
CA ASN A 43 27.67 -26.49 -6.49
C ASN A 43 26.26 -25.97 -6.20
N ASN A 44 25.35 -26.11 -7.16
CA ASN A 44 23.97 -25.68 -7.00
C ASN A 44 23.14 -26.76 -6.30
N LYS A 45 22.21 -26.34 -5.45
CA LYS A 45 21.17 -27.18 -4.85
C LYS A 45 19.88 -26.36 -4.77
N ASN A 46 18.77 -27.00 -5.14
CA ASN A 46 17.43 -26.43 -5.10
C ASN A 46 17.26 -25.14 -5.94
N ILE A 47 18.15 -24.91 -6.90
CA ILE A 47 18.14 -23.77 -7.82
C ILE A 47 18.61 -24.20 -9.21
N SER A 48 17.91 -23.73 -10.24
CA SER A 48 18.31 -23.89 -11.63
C SER A 48 19.21 -22.73 -12.03
N ILE A 49 20.37 -23.06 -12.61
CA ILE A 49 21.40 -22.13 -13.08
C ILE A 49 21.62 -22.33 -14.58
N PRO A 50 22.12 -21.32 -15.32
CA PRO A 50 22.49 -21.50 -16.72
C PRO A 50 23.58 -22.57 -16.87
N PRO A 51 23.52 -23.41 -17.92
CA PRO A 51 24.54 -24.41 -18.19
C PRO A 51 25.80 -23.76 -18.78
N GLY A 52 26.97 -24.25 -18.35
CA GLY A 52 28.26 -23.90 -18.92
C GLY A 52 28.82 -22.53 -18.50
N ASP A 53 29.86 -22.10 -19.20
CA ASP A 53 30.53 -20.83 -18.99
C ASP A 53 29.86 -19.72 -19.81
N ILE A 54 29.66 -18.56 -19.18
CA ILE A 54 28.95 -17.43 -19.78
C ILE A 54 29.94 -16.31 -20.05
N THR A 55 30.06 -15.91 -21.32
CA THR A 55 30.92 -14.80 -21.72
C THR A 55 30.41 -13.48 -21.15
N VAL A 56 31.34 -12.65 -20.67
CA VAL A 56 31.02 -11.34 -20.11
C VAL A 56 30.76 -10.28 -21.19
N ASN A 57 29.85 -9.35 -20.92
CA ASN A 57 29.67 -8.16 -21.76
C ASN A 57 30.57 -7.03 -21.23
N LEU A 58 31.53 -6.59 -22.02
CA LEU A 58 32.42 -5.47 -21.65
C LEU A 58 31.70 -4.13 -21.78
N GLU A 59 31.94 -3.25 -20.80
CA GLU A 59 31.55 -1.85 -20.87
C GLU A 59 32.61 -1.01 -21.61
N ASN A 60 32.32 0.27 -21.89
CA ASN A 60 33.08 1.11 -22.83
C ASN A 60 34.60 1.22 -22.57
N ASP A 61 35.07 1.03 -21.34
CA ASP A 61 36.49 1.11 -20.97
C ASP A 61 37.20 -0.26 -20.89
N ASN A 62 36.47 -1.37 -21.12
CA ASN A 62 36.87 -2.75 -20.90
C ASN A 62 37.38 -3.06 -19.48
N LYS A 63 37.24 -2.15 -18.51
CA LYS A 63 37.64 -2.36 -17.11
C LYS A 63 36.49 -2.86 -16.25
N LYS A 64 35.27 -2.76 -16.79
CA LYS A 64 34.06 -3.30 -16.20
C LYS A 64 33.38 -4.26 -17.17
N ALA A 65 32.93 -5.38 -16.64
CA ALA A 65 32.21 -6.38 -17.41
C ALA A 65 30.99 -6.87 -16.63
N THR A 66 29.90 -7.14 -17.34
CA THR A 66 28.63 -7.53 -16.75
C THR A 66 28.04 -8.78 -17.39
N VAL A 67 27.45 -9.64 -16.56
CA VAL A 67 26.66 -10.80 -16.98
C VAL A 67 25.37 -10.77 -16.19
N THR A 68 24.22 -10.85 -16.88
CA THR A 68 22.91 -11.01 -16.24
C THR A 68 22.30 -12.32 -16.71
N VAL A 69 21.87 -13.14 -15.76
CA VAL A 69 21.25 -14.45 -16.00
C VAL A 69 19.95 -14.56 -15.24
N THR A 70 19.07 -15.45 -15.70
CA THR A 70 17.89 -15.84 -14.93
C THR A 70 18.21 -17.07 -14.09
N LEU A 71 17.93 -16.99 -12.80
CA LEU A 71 17.95 -18.13 -11.88
C LEU A 71 16.53 -18.48 -11.48
N THR A 72 16.27 -19.76 -11.23
CA THR A 72 14.93 -20.26 -10.85
C THR A 72 15.03 -21.12 -9.60
N VAL A 73 14.32 -20.78 -8.54
CA VAL A 73 14.18 -21.63 -7.35
C VAL A 73 13.33 -22.84 -7.71
N THR A 74 13.71 -24.02 -7.24
CA THR A 74 12.98 -25.25 -7.56
C THR A 74 11.59 -25.26 -6.92
N ASN A 75 10.53 -25.63 -7.67
CA ASN A 75 9.16 -25.69 -7.17
C ASN A 75 8.91 -26.80 -6.12
N SER A 76 9.75 -27.83 -6.09
CA SER A 76 9.58 -29.00 -5.23
C SER A 76 10.37 -28.94 -3.91
N ILE A 77 11.06 -27.83 -3.64
CA ILE A 77 11.77 -27.63 -2.38
C ILE A 77 10.76 -27.43 -1.23
N ALA A 78 11.03 -27.98 -0.05
CA ALA A 78 10.21 -27.72 1.13
C ALA A 78 10.54 -26.34 1.73
N GLU A 79 9.57 -25.72 2.40
CA GLU A 79 9.82 -24.47 3.13
C GLU A 79 10.91 -24.65 4.20
N ASN A 80 11.73 -23.63 4.39
CA ASN A 80 12.89 -23.58 5.28
C ASN A 80 14.08 -24.48 4.89
N GLU A 81 14.05 -25.12 3.72
CA GLU A 81 15.24 -25.81 3.19
C GLU A 81 16.28 -24.84 2.60
N GLU A 82 17.53 -25.29 2.62
CA GLU A 82 18.66 -24.54 2.08
C GLU A 82 18.68 -24.53 0.54
N ILE A 83 18.93 -23.35 -0.02
CA ILE A 83 19.28 -23.13 -1.41
C ILE A 83 20.72 -22.64 -1.45
N HIS A 84 21.57 -23.23 -2.27
CA HIS A 84 22.92 -22.71 -2.46
C HIS A 84 23.41 -22.81 -3.89
N PHE A 85 24.35 -21.95 -4.23
CA PHE A 85 25.14 -22.01 -5.45
C PHE A 85 26.44 -21.22 -5.25
N SER A 86 27.40 -21.44 -6.14
CA SER A 86 28.68 -20.73 -6.14
C SER A 86 28.95 -20.12 -7.51
N VAL A 87 29.63 -18.98 -7.51
CA VAL A 87 30.00 -18.22 -8.71
C VAL A 87 31.51 -18.06 -8.75
N LYS A 88 32.11 -18.32 -9.91
CA LYS A 88 33.53 -18.06 -10.18
C LYS A 88 33.69 -17.34 -11.52
N THR A 89 34.88 -16.78 -11.72
CA THR A 89 35.27 -16.17 -13.00
C THR A 89 36.61 -16.73 -13.47
N SER A 90 36.87 -16.68 -14.78
CA SER A 90 38.20 -16.95 -15.34
C SER A 90 39.20 -15.80 -15.13
N LEU A 91 38.74 -14.62 -14.70
CA LEU A 91 39.63 -13.49 -14.38
C LEU A 91 40.52 -13.82 -13.18
N SER A 92 41.83 -13.78 -13.38
CA SER A 92 42.82 -14.10 -12.35
C SER A 92 42.72 -13.15 -11.13
N GLY A 93 43.02 -13.67 -9.94
CA GLY A 93 43.03 -12.88 -8.71
C GLY A 93 41.66 -12.63 -8.06
N VAL A 94 40.57 -13.13 -8.67
CA VAL A 94 39.22 -13.04 -8.09
C VAL A 94 38.86 -14.35 -7.40
N GLN A 95 38.48 -14.28 -6.12
CA GLN A 95 38.00 -15.45 -5.39
C GLN A 95 36.57 -15.81 -5.78
N GLN A 96 36.28 -17.12 -5.82
CA GLN A 96 34.91 -17.60 -5.95
C GLN A 96 34.05 -17.15 -4.77
N LYS A 97 32.75 -17.02 -5.01
CA LYS A 97 31.77 -16.58 -4.01
C LYS A 97 30.67 -17.60 -3.85
N LYS A 98 30.22 -17.80 -2.61
CA LYS A 98 29.19 -18.75 -2.23
C LYS A 98 27.95 -17.99 -1.82
N PHE A 99 26.80 -18.53 -2.18
CA PHE A 99 25.50 -18.00 -1.85
C PHE A 99 24.70 -19.06 -1.11
N GLN A 100 24.05 -18.67 -0.02
CA GLN A 100 23.27 -19.56 0.84
C GLN A 100 21.99 -18.86 1.29
N TYR A 101 20.85 -19.38 0.85
CA TYR A 101 19.53 -18.85 1.14
C TYR A 101 18.63 -19.91 1.77
N ILE A 102 17.53 -19.44 2.34
CA ILE A 102 16.46 -20.27 2.87
C ILE A 102 15.22 -20.11 2.00
N ALA A 103 14.64 -21.23 1.56
CA ALA A 103 13.39 -21.26 0.82
C ALA A 103 12.22 -20.83 1.71
N LYS A 104 11.37 -19.94 1.18
CA LYS A 104 10.22 -19.38 1.88
C LYS A 104 9.00 -19.30 0.98
N GLU A 105 7.81 -19.37 1.56
CA GLU A 105 6.57 -18.96 0.90
C GLU A 105 6.28 -17.50 1.23
N VAL A 106 5.86 -16.71 0.25
CA VAL A 106 5.57 -15.28 0.44
C VAL A 106 4.09 -15.09 0.79
N TYR A 107 3.78 -14.17 1.71
CA TYR A 107 2.43 -13.65 1.88
C TYR A 107 2.12 -12.67 0.72
N PRO A 108 1.22 -13.00 -0.23
CA PRO A 108 1.06 -12.23 -1.47
C PRO A 108 0.75 -10.74 -1.24
N GLU A 109 -0.11 -10.42 -0.27
CA GLU A 109 -0.49 -9.03 0.05
C GLU A 109 0.69 -8.19 0.58
N SER A 110 1.75 -8.83 1.08
CA SER A 110 2.98 -8.13 1.49
C SER A 110 3.75 -7.51 0.33
N LEU A 111 3.37 -7.79 -0.91
CA LEU A 111 3.91 -7.13 -2.10
C LEU A 111 3.25 -5.78 -2.35
N ARG A 112 2.17 -5.41 -1.64
CA ARG A 112 1.48 -4.14 -1.87
C ARG A 112 2.40 -2.93 -1.72
N LEU A 113 2.58 -2.16 -2.80
CA LEU A 113 3.39 -0.95 -2.78
C LEU A 113 2.59 0.19 -2.15
N ILE A 114 3.21 0.89 -1.21
CA ILE A 114 2.67 2.08 -0.55
C ILE A 114 3.43 3.29 -1.10
N VAL A 115 2.69 4.32 -1.48
CA VAL A 115 3.25 5.59 -1.98
C VAL A 115 2.97 6.65 -0.94
N ASP A 116 4.01 7.21 -0.32
CA ASP A 116 3.87 8.19 0.78
C ASP A 116 3.13 9.46 0.30
N ASN A 117 3.40 9.90 -0.93
CA ASN A 117 2.69 10.99 -1.57
C ASN A 117 2.39 10.66 -3.03
N ALA A 118 1.12 10.39 -3.35
CA ALA A 118 0.69 10.07 -4.70
C ALA A 118 0.75 11.28 -5.66
N PHE A 119 0.79 12.52 -5.14
CA PHE A 119 0.78 13.74 -5.95
C PHE A 119 2.10 14.50 -5.86
N LEU A 120 2.91 14.42 -6.90
CA LEU A 120 4.16 15.16 -7.02
C LEU A 120 3.97 16.42 -7.85
N SER A 121 3.70 17.54 -7.17
CA SER A 121 3.62 18.86 -7.81
C SER A 121 5.01 19.40 -8.13
N VAL A 122 5.27 19.64 -9.41
CA VAL A 122 6.54 20.15 -9.94
C VAL A 122 6.40 21.64 -10.29
N PRO A 123 7.23 22.53 -9.72
CA PRO A 123 7.11 23.96 -9.99
C PRO A 123 7.56 24.33 -11.41
N ALA A 124 7.02 25.42 -11.94
CA ALA A 124 7.40 25.99 -13.25
C ALA A 124 8.91 26.28 -13.39
N SER A 125 9.59 26.58 -12.26
CA SER A 125 11.02 26.83 -12.22
C SER A 125 11.89 25.56 -12.21
N TYR A 126 11.28 24.37 -12.19
CA TYR A 126 12.00 23.10 -12.01
C TYR A 126 13.00 22.86 -13.16
N ASP A 127 14.26 22.69 -12.79
CA ASP A 127 15.34 22.38 -13.72
C ASP A 127 16.21 21.20 -13.24
N HIS A 128 17.26 20.91 -14.01
CA HIS A 128 18.18 19.81 -13.76
C HIS A 128 18.94 19.91 -12.43
N THR A 129 19.09 21.11 -11.86
CA THR A 129 19.75 21.32 -10.54
C THR A 129 18.85 20.91 -9.38
N GLN A 130 17.54 20.80 -9.62
CA GLN A 130 16.53 20.46 -8.62
C GLN A 130 16.12 18.99 -8.66
N ILE A 131 16.73 18.17 -9.52
CA ILE A 131 16.47 16.73 -9.58
C ILE A 131 16.76 16.08 -8.22
N GLY A 132 15.79 15.30 -7.71
CA GLY A 132 15.84 14.68 -6.39
C GLY A 132 15.33 15.56 -5.25
N THR A 133 15.04 16.85 -5.48
CA THR A 133 14.43 17.72 -4.46
C THR A 133 12.91 17.54 -4.36
N VAL A 134 12.28 17.12 -5.47
CA VAL A 134 10.88 16.70 -5.53
C VAL A 134 10.88 15.20 -5.76
N SER A 135 10.46 14.43 -4.78
CA SER A 135 10.40 12.98 -4.89
C SER A 135 9.29 12.41 -4.01
N THR A 136 8.76 11.26 -4.42
CA THR A 136 7.90 10.45 -3.56
C THR A 136 8.61 9.16 -3.20
N LYS A 137 8.37 8.70 -1.98
CA LYS A 137 8.85 7.41 -1.52
C LYS A 137 7.81 6.35 -1.86
N VAL A 138 8.30 5.22 -2.35
CA VAL A 138 7.51 4.01 -2.56
C VAL A 138 8.13 2.90 -1.73
N HIS A 139 7.32 2.21 -0.94
CA HIS A 139 7.82 1.18 -0.05
C HIS A 139 6.83 0.04 0.20
N THR A 140 7.37 -1.07 0.70
CA THR A 140 6.59 -2.18 1.26
C THR A 140 7.44 -3.02 2.21
N ILE A 141 6.85 -4.01 2.89
CA ILE A 141 7.55 -4.97 3.75
C ILE A 141 7.15 -6.37 3.30
N ILE A 142 8.08 -7.09 2.67
CA ILE A 142 7.88 -8.46 2.22
C ILE A 142 7.87 -9.39 3.43
N LYS A 143 6.84 -10.24 3.52
CA LYS A 143 6.65 -11.17 4.62
C LYS A 143 6.44 -12.60 4.11
N ASP A 144 6.79 -13.59 4.92
CA ASP A 144 6.35 -14.97 4.69
C ASP A 144 4.89 -15.17 5.08
N LYS A 145 4.35 -16.35 4.78
CA LYS A 145 2.97 -16.72 5.12
C LYS A 145 2.68 -16.68 6.63
N ASP A 146 3.72 -16.73 7.47
CA ASP A 146 3.63 -16.67 8.94
C ASP A 146 3.72 -15.21 9.45
N GLY A 147 3.88 -14.24 8.54
CA GLY A 147 3.98 -12.82 8.84
C GLY A 147 5.39 -12.33 9.18
N SER A 148 6.39 -13.19 9.10
CA SER A 148 7.79 -12.85 9.39
C SER A 148 8.42 -12.11 8.21
N PRO A 149 9.21 -11.05 8.44
CA PRO A 149 9.85 -10.32 7.35
C PRO A 149 10.86 -11.18 6.59
N LEU A 150 10.91 -11.02 5.26
CA LEU A 150 11.79 -11.79 4.37
C LEU A 150 12.93 -10.95 3.81
N SER A 151 14.16 -11.27 4.18
CA SER A 151 15.37 -10.55 3.80
C SER A 151 15.94 -10.97 2.45
N GLY A 152 16.51 -10.04 1.68
CA GLY A 152 17.27 -10.33 0.46
C GLY A 152 16.44 -10.85 -0.72
N VAL A 153 15.11 -10.84 -0.63
CA VAL A 153 14.21 -11.36 -1.67
C VAL A 153 14.24 -10.41 -2.87
N PRO A 154 14.61 -10.87 -4.08
CA PRO A 154 14.52 -10.04 -5.27
C PRO A 154 13.07 -9.84 -5.67
N ILE A 155 12.69 -8.60 -5.95
CA ILE A 155 11.39 -8.26 -6.52
C ILE A 155 11.59 -7.45 -7.79
N PHE A 156 10.63 -7.54 -8.71
CA PHE A 156 10.64 -6.77 -9.95
C PHE A 156 9.52 -5.73 -9.94
N ILE A 157 9.90 -4.45 -10.05
CA ILE A 157 8.98 -3.33 -10.14
C ILE A 157 8.83 -2.93 -11.60
N LYS A 158 7.61 -2.77 -12.08
CA LYS A 158 7.31 -2.34 -13.46
C LYS A 158 6.19 -1.32 -13.51
N SER A 159 6.19 -0.50 -14.55
CA SER A 159 5.03 0.32 -14.90
C SER A 159 4.04 -0.48 -15.76
N ARG A 160 2.76 -0.14 -15.68
CA ARG A 160 1.73 -0.67 -16.58
C ARG A 160 1.97 -0.24 -18.03
N VAL A 161 2.37 1.01 -18.24
CA VAL A 161 2.70 1.58 -19.55
C VAL A 161 4.17 1.32 -19.87
N PHE A 162 4.44 0.81 -21.07
CA PHE A 162 5.80 0.53 -21.55
C PHE A 162 6.66 1.80 -21.58
N ASN A 163 7.92 1.70 -21.14
CA ASN A 163 8.93 2.76 -21.06
C ASN A 163 8.59 3.98 -20.20
N GLN A 164 7.48 3.97 -19.46
CA GLN A 164 7.07 5.10 -18.65
C GLN A 164 8.07 5.44 -17.53
N LEU A 165 8.78 4.44 -17.01
CA LEU A 165 9.81 4.64 -15.99
C LEU A 165 11.09 5.29 -16.53
N GLU A 166 11.27 5.41 -17.86
CA GLU A 166 12.42 6.12 -18.45
C GLU A 166 12.31 7.65 -18.31
N GLU A 167 11.10 8.16 -18.07
CA GLU A 167 10.81 9.59 -17.89
C GLU A 167 11.07 10.10 -16.46
N VAL A 168 11.45 9.21 -15.55
CA VAL A 168 11.76 9.50 -14.14
C VAL A 168 13.10 8.91 -13.73
N TYR A 169 13.69 9.47 -12.67
CA TYR A 169 14.79 8.82 -11.96
C TYR A 169 14.25 8.02 -10.79
N ILE A 170 14.70 6.77 -10.73
CA ILE A 170 14.48 5.87 -9.61
C ILE A 170 15.75 5.85 -8.77
N TYR A 171 15.62 6.16 -7.49
CA TYR A 171 16.72 6.08 -6.54
C TYR A 171 16.49 4.98 -5.53
N ALA A 172 17.57 4.32 -5.12
CA ALA A 172 17.56 3.44 -3.96
C ALA A 172 17.30 4.22 -2.67
N ASN A 173 17.22 3.51 -1.53
CA ASN A 173 16.94 4.06 -0.21
C ASN A 173 17.87 5.22 0.24
N ASP A 174 19.05 5.35 -0.34
CA ASP A 174 20.04 6.39 -0.04
C ASP A 174 19.82 7.71 -0.80
N VAL A 175 18.82 7.76 -1.69
CA VAL A 175 18.46 8.91 -2.56
C VAL A 175 19.62 9.38 -3.45
N ARG A 176 20.67 8.56 -3.59
CA ARG A 176 21.89 8.90 -4.34
C ARG A 176 22.20 7.88 -5.42
N LYS A 177 21.98 6.61 -5.13
CA LYS A 177 22.23 5.52 -6.06
C LYS A 177 21.01 5.38 -6.99
N LYS A 178 21.18 5.83 -8.23
CA LYS A 178 20.21 5.61 -9.29
C LYS A 178 20.09 4.12 -9.59
N ILE A 179 18.85 3.63 -9.68
CA ILE A 179 18.53 2.30 -10.16
C ILE A 179 18.28 2.38 -11.67
N ASN A 180 18.92 1.49 -12.42
CA ASN A 180 18.75 1.46 -13.87
C ASN A 180 17.49 0.69 -14.24
N ILE A 181 16.71 1.27 -15.16
CA ILE A 181 15.57 0.62 -15.78
C ILE A 181 16.09 -0.40 -16.80
N GLN A 182 15.44 -1.55 -16.82
CA GLN A 182 15.68 -2.68 -17.71
C GLN A 182 14.48 -2.81 -18.66
N ASN A 183 14.77 -2.87 -19.96
CA ASN A 183 13.77 -3.06 -20.99
C ASN A 183 13.69 -4.54 -21.36
N LEU A 184 12.59 -5.17 -21.00
CA LEU A 184 12.31 -6.59 -21.22
C LEU A 184 11.17 -6.70 -22.22
N SER A 185 11.47 -6.45 -23.51
CA SER A 185 10.63 -6.56 -24.73
C SER A 185 9.17 -6.09 -24.66
N LEU A 186 8.36 -6.64 -23.76
CA LEU A 186 6.96 -6.33 -23.49
C LEU A 186 6.72 -5.44 -22.26
N TYR A 187 7.74 -5.20 -21.43
CA TYR A 187 7.66 -4.34 -20.24
C TYR A 187 9.01 -3.70 -19.89
N SER A 188 8.96 -2.55 -19.22
CA SER A 188 10.11 -1.86 -18.64
C SER A 188 10.00 -1.85 -17.12
N GLY A 189 11.09 -2.11 -16.41
CA GLY A 189 11.07 -2.18 -14.96
C GLY A 189 12.46 -2.25 -14.35
N PHE A 190 12.55 -2.54 -13.06
CA PHE A 190 13.83 -2.71 -12.37
C PHE A 190 13.70 -3.74 -11.25
N SER A 191 14.82 -4.40 -10.95
CA SER A 191 14.93 -5.30 -9.81
C SER A 191 15.43 -4.54 -8.58
N ILE A 192 14.84 -4.84 -7.43
CA ILE A 192 15.28 -4.37 -6.11
C ILE A 192 15.11 -5.52 -5.12
N ASN A 193 15.99 -5.63 -4.13
CA ASN A 193 15.87 -6.66 -3.11
C ASN A 193 15.27 -6.07 -1.83
N SER A 194 14.58 -6.89 -1.06
CA SER A 194 14.25 -6.53 0.32
C SER A 194 15.51 -6.45 1.19
N GLY A 195 15.54 -5.50 2.12
CA GLY A 195 16.56 -5.39 3.15
C GLY A 195 16.38 -6.39 4.29
N ASP A 196 17.20 -6.30 5.33
CA ASP A 196 17.25 -7.26 6.45
C ASP A 196 15.91 -7.45 7.20
N ASN A 197 15.04 -6.45 7.18
CA ASN A 197 13.72 -6.46 7.81
C ASN A 197 12.58 -6.66 6.80
N GLY A 198 12.87 -7.19 5.61
CA GLY A 198 11.88 -7.36 4.54
C GLY A 198 11.49 -6.06 3.83
N LYS A 199 12.02 -4.91 4.24
CA LYS A 199 11.66 -3.62 3.66
C LYS A 199 12.21 -3.47 2.24
N VAL A 200 11.33 -3.08 1.35
CA VAL A 200 11.65 -2.57 0.01
C VAL A 200 11.35 -1.09 0.01
N GLU A 201 12.29 -0.27 -0.45
CA GLU A 201 12.12 1.18 -0.51
C GLU A 201 12.90 1.76 -1.69
N PHE A 202 12.24 2.64 -2.44
CA PHE A 202 12.84 3.42 -3.51
C PHE A 202 12.13 4.78 -3.65
N TYR A 203 12.77 5.70 -4.35
CA TYR A 203 12.23 7.04 -4.57
C TYR A 203 12.04 7.30 -6.06
N ILE A 204 10.95 7.97 -6.41
CA ILE A 204 10.66 8.43 -7.76
C ILE A 204 10.81 9.94 -7.81
N SER A 205 11.65 10.43 -8.73
CA SER A 205 11.86 11.86 -8.98
C SER A 205 11.66 12.19 -10.46
N PRO A 206 10.95 13.27 -10.80
CA PRO A 206 10.84 13.73 -12.19
C PRO A 206 12.21 14.19 -12.72
N ILE A 207 12.49 13.92 -14.00
CA ILE A 207 13.72 14.38 -14.68
C ILE A 207 13.52 15.79 -15.25
N LYS A 208 12.29 16.11 -15.63
CA LYS A 208 11.88 17.35 -16.29
C LYS A 208 10.47 17.73 -15.83
N PRO A 209 10.08 19.00 -15.96
CA PRO A 209 8.74 19.47 -15.62
C PRO A 209 7.71 19.02 -16.66
N LEU A 210 7.40 17.73 -16.69
CA LEU A 210 6.34 17.15 -17.52
C LEU A 210 5.33 16.43 -16.65
N PRO A 211 4.03 16.54 -16.96
CA PRO A 211 3.03 15.78 -16.25
C PRO A 211 3.11 14.30 -16.64
N LEU A 212 2.85 13.40 -15.70
CA LEU A 212 2.96 11.95 -15.90
C LEU A 212 2.13 11.17 -14.87
N VAL A 213 1.46 10.09 -15.28
CA VAL A 213 0.73 9.18 -14.37
C VAL A 213 1.36 7.79 -14.41
N ILE A 214 2.07 7.41 -13.36
CA ILE A 214 2.82 6.15 -13.28
C ILE A 214 2.03 5.13 -12.45
N ASP A 215 1.51 4.09 -13.10
CA ASP A 215 0.92 2.93 -12.44
C ASP A 215 2.00 1.88 -12.18
N LEU A 216 2.45 1.78 -10.94
CA LEU A 216 3.47 0.82 -10.50
C LEU A 216 2.85 -0.52 -10.17
N SER A 217 3.62 -1.59 -10.42
CA SER A 217 3.35 -2.92 -9.88
C SER A 217 4.64 -3.60 -9.45
N SER A 218 4.57 -4.29 -8.32
CA SER A 218 5.60 -5.20 -7.83
C SER A 218 5.24 -6.63 -8.20
N THR A 219 6.23 -7.44 -8.56
CA THR A 219 6.02 -8.84 -8.89
C THR A 219 7.16 -9.70 -8.36
N ILE A 220 6.79 -10.87 -7.81
CA ILE A 220 7.66 -12.03 -7.68
C ILE A 220 7.19 -12.99 -8.75
N LYS A 221 8.03 -13.25 -9.75
CA LYS A 221 7.66 -14.14 -10.85
C LYS A 221 7.73 -15.59 -10.35
N ILE A 222 6.60 -16.14 -9.91
CA ILE A 222 6.41 -17.57 -9.66
C ILE A 222 5.66 -18.19 -10.84
N SER A 223 5.88 -19.47 -11.12
CA SER A 223 5.35 -20.15 -12.32
C SER A 223 3.80 -20.20 -12.44
N ALA A 224 3.04 -19.70 -11.47
CA ALA A 224 1.58 -19.82 -11.45
C ALA A 224 0.79 -18.61 -10.90
N ASP A 225 1.41 -17.59 -10.30
CA ASP A 225 0.67 -16.48 -9.68
C ASP A 225 1.43 -15.15 -9.75
N PHE A 226 0.72 -14.08 -10.06
CA PHE A 226 1.22 -12.72 -9.95
C PHE A 226 0.45 -12.05 -8.82
N ALA A 227 1.09 -11.84 -7.67
CA ALA A 227 0.61 -10.83 -6.75
C ALA A 227 0.90 -9.46 -7.39
N VAL A 228 -0.14 -8.83 -7.93
CA VAL A 228 -0.05 -7.49 -8.53
C VAL A 228 -0.71 -6.53 -7.58
N SER A 229 0.10 -5.66 -6.99
CA SER A 229 -0.41 -4.44 -6.36
C SER A 229 -0.22 -3.28 -7.31
N HIS A 230 -1.25 -2.44 -7.42
CA HIS A 230 -1.22 -1.23 -8.24
C HIS A 230 -1.13 -0.01 -7.34
N SER A 231 -0.10 0.82 -7.56
CA SER A 231 0.04 2.10 -6.88
C SER A 231 0.34 3.19 -7.89
N THR A 232 -0.48 4.23 -7.89
CA THR A 232 -0.40 5.32 -8.87
C THR A 232 0.40 6.48 -8.30
N VAL A 233 1.38 6.97 -9.06
CA VAL A 233 2.10 8.22 -8.79
C VAL A 233 1.76 9.22 -9.89
N ILE A 234 1.27 10.39 -9.50
CA ILE A 234 0.83 11.45 -10.40
C ILE A 234 1.81 12.62 -10.27
N ILE A 235 2.63 12.83 -11.29
CA ILE A 235 3.50 13.99 -11.43
C ILE A 235 2.69 15.08 -12.12
N ILE A 236 2.54 16.21 -11.44
CA ILE A 236 1.69 17.32 -11.85
C ILE A 236 2.60 18.48 -12.20
N PHE A 237 2.51 18.94 -13.44
CA PHE A 237 3.08 20.18 -13.88
C PHE A 237 1.94 21.14 -14.25
N ASP A 238 1.58 22.03 -13.34
CA ASP A 238 0.44 22.93 -13.49
C ASP A 238 0.86 24.27 -14.09
N ASP A 239 0.93 24.34 -15.41
CA ASP A 239 1.02 25.58 -16.19
C ASP A 239 -0.35 26.03 -16.76
N GLY A 240 -1.40 25.29 -16.42
CA GLY A 240 -2.75 25.46 -16.95
C GLY A 240 -3.43 26.72 -16.43
N LYS A 241 -4.06 27.45 -17.35
CA LYS A 241 -4.99 28.53 -16.99
C LYS A 241 -6.33 27.94 -16.59
N TYR A 242 -7.00 28.59 -15.65
CA TYR A 242 -8.39 28.31 -15.32
C TYR A 242 -9.26 28.41 -16.56
N ASN A 243 -9.94 27.32 -16.90
CA ASN A 243 -10.81 27.22 -18.06
C ASN A 243 -12.16 26.55 -17.74
N ARG A 244 -12.41 26.21 -16.47
CA ARG A 244 -13.69 25.71 -15.94
C ARG A 244 -14.20 26.57 -14.81
N GLN A 245 -15.52 26.61 -14.66
CA GLN A 245 -16.18 27.25 -13.51
C GLN A 245 -15.84 26.53 -12.22
N SER A 246 -16.06 27.20 -11.09
CA SER A 246 -15.95 26.56 -9.78
C SER A 246 -16.95 25.41 -9.67
N PRO A 247 -16.56 24.26 -9.10
CA PRO A 247 -17.50 23.18 -8.87
C PRO A 247 -18.52 23.55 -7.79
N GLU A 248 -19.64 22.84 -7.75
CA GLU A 248 -20.70 23.05 -6.76
C GLU A 248 -20.86 21.80 -5.88
N ALA A 249 -20.77 21.95 -4.56
CA ALA A 249 -21.10 20.86 -3.65
C ALA A 249 -22.63 20.77 -3.52
N VAL A 250 -23.23 19.77 -4.17
CA VAL A 250 -24.70 19.64 -4.33
C VAL A 250 -25.44 19.59 -3.00
N THR A 251 -24.82 19.02 -1.96
CA THR A 251 -25.42 18.89 -0.64
C THR A 251 -25.06 20.02 0.32
N ALA A 252 -24.32 21.04 -0.14
CA ALA A 252 -24.00 22.20 0.68
C ALA A 252 -25.16 23.21 0.73
N ILE A 253 -25.42 23.77 1.91
CA ILE A 253 -26.39 24.84 2.12
C ILE A 253 -25.60 26.07 2.55
N ASP A 254 -25.69 27.17 1.80
CA ASP A 254 -24.93 28.40 2.05
C ASP A 254 -23.40 28.18 2.18
N GLY A 255 -22.87 27.20 1.43
CA GLY A 255 -21.45 26.80 1.48
C GLY A 255 -21.08 25.88 2.64
N ASP A 256 -22.03 25.56 3.52
CA ASP A 256 -21.85 24.61 4.61
C ASP A 256 -22.23 23.21 4.18
N LEU A 257 -21.24 22.32 4.24
CA LEU A 257 -21.39 20.92 3.90
C LEU A 257 -21.46 20.09 5.19
N THR A 258 -22.58 19.40 5.40
CA THR A 258 -22.80 18.55 6.59
C THR A 258 -23.14 17.14 6.15
N SER A 259 -22.39 16.14 6.64
CA SER A 259 -22.73 14.73 6.43
C SER A 259 -23.89 14.33 7.36
N LYS A 260 -24.81 13.50 6.88
CA LYS A 260 -25.87 12.87 7.68
C LYS A 260 -25.51 11.45 8.11
N GLY A 261 -24.27 11.02 7.87
CA GLY A 261 -23.79 9.65 8.09
C GLY A 261 -23.08 9.06 6.87
N GLU A 262 -23.17 9.73 5.72
CA GLU A 262 -22.49 9.33 4.49
C GLU A 262 -20.98 9.58 4.57
N SER A 263 -20.22 8.71 3.92
CA SER A 263 -18.77 8.77 3.75
C SER A 263 -18.34 9.77 2.67
N LYS A 264 -19.23 10.07 1.73
CA LYS A 264 -18.95 10.92 0.56
C LYS A 264 -20.04 11.98 0.37
N PHE A 265 -19.67 13.09 -0.27
CA PHE A 265 -20.57 14.12 -0.77
C PHE A 265 -20.51 14.20 -2.29
N TRP A 266 -21.54 14.78 -2.88
CA TRP A 266 -21.61 14.98 -4.32
C TRP A 266 -21.06 16.35 -4.72
N LEU A 267 -20.24 16.34 -5.75
CA LEU A 267 -19.68 17.52 -6.40
C LEU A 267 -20.16 17.56 -7.85
N ASP A 268 -20.82 18.65 -8.23
CA ASP A 268 -21.19 18.96 -9.60
C ASP A 268 -20.06 19.74 -10.29
N THR A 269 -19.70 19.30 -11.50
CA THR A 269 -18.65 19.87 -12.34
C THR A 269 -19.16 20.38 -13.69
N ILE A 270 -20.48 20.60 -13.83
CA ILE A 270 -21.09 21.13 -15.06
C ILE A 270 -20.56 22.55 -15.38
N PRO A 271 -20.22 22.86 -16.65
CA PRO A 271 -20.10 21.93 -17.78
C PRO A 271 -18.83 21.07 -17.66
N CYS A 272 -18.99 19.75 -17.62
CA CYS A 272 -17.87 18.84 -17.50
C CYS A 272 -17.25 18.46 -18.85
N THR A 273 -16.05 17.89 -18.83
CA THR A 273 -15.37 17.41 -20.05
C THR A 273 -15.94 16.04 -20.45
N ALA A 274 -15.96 15.72 -21.75
CA ALA A 274 -16.15 14.34 -22.17
C ALA A 274 -14.87 13.56 -21.80
N TYR A 275 -14.92 12.80 -20.71
CA TYR A 275 -13.77 12.06 -20.20
C TYR A 275 -13.56 10.76 -20.99
N ASP A 276 -12.31 10.49 -21.34
CA ASP A 276 -11.84 9.18 -21.82
C ASP A 276 -11.64 8.23 -20.63
N VAL A 277 -11.67 6.92 -20.87
CA VAL A 277 -11.58 5.87 -19.83
C VAL A 277 -10.32 6.01 -18.96
N ASP A 278 -9.22 6.49 -19.55
CA ASP A 278 -7.92 6.65 -18.90
C ASP A 278 -7.69 8.05 -18.32
N ASP A 279 -8.69 8.93 -18.31
CA ASP A 279 -8.57 10.27 -17.71
C ASP A 279 -8.66 10.22 -16.18
N PHE A 280 -8.04 11.20 -15.53
CA PHE A 280 -8.03 11.36 -14.07
C PHE A 280 -8.54 12.75 -13.70
N LEU A 281 -9.34 12.80 -12.63
CA LEU A 281 -9.80 14.02 -12.01
C LEU A 281 -9.11 14.15 -10.65
N LEU A 282 -8.23 15.13 -10.51
CA LEU A 282 -7.46 15.39 -9.30
C LEU A 282 -8.11 16.52 -8.53
N PHE A 283 -8.33 16.32 -7.24
CA PHE A 283 -8.99 17.28 -6.37
C PHE A 283 -7.98 17.95 -5.45
N ASN A 284 -8.01 19.28 -5.48
CA ASN A 284 -7.12 20.15 -4.74
C ASN A 284 -7.92 20.89 -3.65
N VAL A 285 -7.41 20.87 -2.43
CA VAL A 285 -7.97 21.58 -1.28
C VAL A 285 -6.88 22.50 -0.72
N ASN A 286 -7.16 23.80 -0.72
CA ASN A 286 -6.24 24.82 -0.18
C ASN A 286 -4.83 24.81 -0.83
N GLY A 287 -4.73 24.47 -2.12
CA GLY A 287 -3.46 24.43 -2.84
C GLY A 287 -2.78 23.05 -2.84
N GLU A 288 -3.30 22.08 -2.09
CA GLU A 288 -2.75 20.73 -2.02
C GLU A 288 -3.67 19.70 -2.69
N TYR A 289 -3.13 18.83 -3.53
CA TYR A 289 -3.88 17.70 -4.07
C TYR A 289 -4.11 16.66 -2.98
N LYS A 290 -5.38 16.31 -2.74
CA LYS A 290 -5.80 15.42 -1.65
C LYS A 290 -6.39 14.10 -2.13
N TYR A 291 -6.97 14.08 -3.33
CA TYR A 291 -7.73 12.92 -3.81
C TYR A 291 -7.81 12.89 -5.33
N TYR A 292 -8.04 11.72 -5.91
CA TYR A 292 -8.29 11.58 -7.34
C TYR A 292 -9.38 10.55 -7.63
N VAL A 293 -10.02 10.70 -8.79
CA VAL A 293 -10.99 9.75 -9.34
C VAL A 293 -10.56 9.41 -10.76
N ARG A 294 -10.69 8.14 -11.17
CA ARG A 294 -10.50 7.75 -12.57
C ARG A 294 -11.81 7.91 -13.31
N ALA A 295 -11.77 8.41 -14.54
CA ALA A 295 -12.95 8.72 -15.32
C ALA A 295 -13.87 7.50 -15.53
N PHE A 296 -13.32 6.30 -15.62
CA PHE A 296 -14.11 5.07 -15.73
C PHE A 296 -14.85 4.69 -14.44
N ASP A 297 -14.50 5.27 -13.29
CA ASP A 297 -15.23 5.10 -12.03
C ASP A 297 -16.49 5.95 -11.95
N LEU A 298 -16.65 6.89 -12.88
CA LEU A 298 -17.78 7.79 -12.91
C LEU A 298 -19.01 7.05 -13.43
N SER A 299 -20.15 7.33 -12.80
CA SER A 299 -21.44 6.76 -13.21
C SER A 299 -21.72 7.05 -14.68
N GLU A 300 -22.20 6.04 -15.42
CA GLU A 300 -22.67 6.20 -16.79
C GLU A 300 -23.85 7.18 -16.88
N GLU A 301 -24.66 7.28 -15.81
CA GLU A 301 -25.88 8.10 -15.77
C GLU A 301 -25.57 9.60 -15.70
N ASN A 302 -24.50 10.01 -15.01
CA ASN A 302 -24.06 11.41 -14.98
C ASN A 302 -22.57 11.54 -14.65
N LYS A 303 -21.74 11.67 -15.69
CA LYS A 303 -20.28 11.83 -15.57
C LYS A 303 -19.86 13.15 -14.92
N CYS A 304 -20.73 14.16 -14.86
CA CYS A 304 -20.39 15.45 -14.24
C CYS A 304 -20.56 15.46 -12.72
N LEU A 305 -21.24 14.46 -12.16
CA LEU A 305 -21.53 14.37 -10.73
C LEU A 305 -20.59 13.35 -10.07
N ILE A 306 -19.75 13.84 -9.15
CA ILE A 306 -18.61 13.09 -8.61
C ILE A 306 -18.77 12.94 -7.10
N LYS A 307 -18.60 11.72 -6.59
CA LYS A 307 -18.55 11.49 -5.14
C LYS A 307 -17.15 11.75 -4.61
N LEU A 308 -17.02 12.68 -3.67
CA LEU A 308 -15.78 12.94 -2.96
C LEU A 308 -15.90 12.59 -1.48
N PRO A 309 -14.86 12.03 -0.86
CA PRO A 309 -14.90 11.71 0.55
C PRO A 309 -14.77 12.97 1.42
N TYR A 310 -15.43 12.97 2.58
CA TYR A 310 -15.37 14.10 3.51
C TYR A 310 -13.98 14.30 4.14
N PHE A 311 -13.16 13.24 4.23
CA PHE A 311 -11.85 13.32 4.89
C PHE A 311 -10.87 14.30 4.21
N ILE A 312 -11.12 14.70 2.96
CA ILE A 312 -10.29 15.68 2.25
C ILE A 312 -10.46 17.10 2.83
N LEU A 313 -11.47 17.31 3.68
CA LEU A 313 -11.84 18.60 4.26
C LEU A 313 -11.63 18.59 5.77
N GLU A 314 -11.14 19.71 6.31
CA GLU A 314 -11.03 19.90 7.74
C GLU A 314 -12.35 20.42 8.34
N LYS A 315 -12.78 19.83 9.46
CA LYS A 315 -14.01 20.23 10.14
C LYS A 315 -13.91 21.68 10.64
N ASN A 316 -14.95 22.46 10.39
CA ASN A 316 -15.13 23.85 10.77
C ASN A 316 -14.07 24.82 10.20
N LYS A 317 -13.42 24.46 9.09
CA LYS A 317 -12.52 25.36 8.36
C LYS A 317 -13.02 25.59 6.95
N LEU A 318 -12.93 26.85 6.52
CA LEU A 318 -13.15 27.21 5.12
C LEU A 318 -12.06 26.55 4.26
N SER A 319 -12.50 25.88 3.20
CA SER A 319 -11.65 25.19 2.25
C SER A 319 -11.91 25.70 0.84
N LEU A 320 -10.84 25.86 0.06
CA LEU A 320 -10.87 26.16 -1.36
C LEU A 320 -10.75 24.86 -2.15
N LEU A 321 -11.87 24.32 -2.61
CA LEU A 321 -11.93 23.09 -3.40
C LEU A 321 -11.87 23.42 -4.89
N SER A 322 -10.92 22.84 -5.61
CA SER A 322 -10.84 22.88 -7.08
C SER A 322 -10.48 21.51 -7.64
N TYR A 323 -10.52 21.37 -8.96
CA TYR A 323 -10.12 20.14 -9.63
C TYR A 323 -9.31 20.40 -10.91
N LEU A 324 -8.47 19.44 -11.24
CA LEU A 324 -7.68 19.35 -12.47
C LEU A 324 -8.06 18.07 -13.19
N VAL A 325 -8.39 18.14 -14.48
CA VAL A 325 -8.62 16.97 -15.32
C VAL A 325 -7.34 16.75 -16.13
N ILE A 326 -6.75 15.58 -15.99
CA ILE A 326 -5.57 15.16 -16.74
C ILE A 326 -5.86 13.89 -17.54
N ARG A 327 -5.20 13.73 -18.67
CA ARG A 327 -5.20 12.47 -19.43
C ARG A 327 -4.33 11.42 -18.77
N GLY A 328 -4.49 10.15 -19.18
CA GLY A 328 -3.62 9.07 -18.73
C GLY A 328 -2.13 9.26 -19.06
N ASN A 329 -1.80 10.09 -20.05
CA ASN A 329 -0.41 10.48 -20.34
C ASN A 329 0.09 11.68 -19.50
N GLY A 330 -0.78 12.30 -18.70
CA GLY A 330 -0.50 13.48 -17.87
C GLY A 330 -1.04 14.81 -18.40
N ASP A 331 -1.41 14.91 -19.68
CA ASP A 331 -1.79 16.20 -20.28
C ASP A 331 -2.98 16.85 -19.58
N ILE A 332 -2.88 18.14 -19.25
CA ILE A 332 -3.96 18.89 -18.62
C ILE A 332 -5.05 19.21 -19.65
N LEU A 333 -6.27 18.76 -19.37
CA LEU A 333 -7.46 19.07 -20.17
C LEU A 333 -8.25 20.25 -19.62
N ALA A 334 -8.38 20.32 -18.31
CA ALA A 334 -9.26 21.29 -17.69
C ALA A 334 -8.82 21.62 -16.26
N LYS A 335 -9.03 22.87 -15.86
CA LYS A 335 -8.74 23.40 -14.53
C LYS A 335 -9.86 24.31 -14.07
N SER A 336 -10.46 24.00 -12.93
CA SER A 336 -11.56 24.80 -12.37
C SER A 336 -11.08 25.90 -11.44
N TYR A 337 -11.84 26.99 -11.41
CA TYR A 337 -11.75 27.95 -10.33
C TYR A 337 -12.06 27.27 -8.98
N PRO A 338 -11.51 27.76 -7.86
CA PRO A 338 -11.83 27.22 -6.54
C PRO A 338 -13.26 27.57 -6.11
N ALA A 339 -13.88 26.66 -5.37
CA ALA A 339 -15.14 26.83 -4.67
C ALA A 339 -14.91 26.90 -3.16
N ASN A 340 -15.67 27.76 -2.48
CA ASN A 340 -15.64 27.90 -1.03
C ASN A 340 -16.56 26.85 -0.40
N ILE A 341 -15.99 25.99 0.46
CA ILE A 341 -16.75 24.95 1.18
C ILE A 341 -16.30 24.93 2.63
N THR A 342 -17.24 24.83 3.56
CA THR A 342 -16.95 24.58 4.98
C THR A 342 -17.58 23.26 5.40
N TYR A 343 -16.76 22.27 5.75
CA TYR A 343 -17.26 20.99 6.27
C TYR A 343 -17.64 21.14 7.75
N ARG A 344 -18.90 20.91 8.10
CA ARG A 344 -19.43 21.03 9.48
C ARG A 344 -19.34 19.76 10.30
N GLY A 345 -18.87 18.67 9.69
CA GLY A 345 -18.73 17.38 10.35
C GLY A 345 -19.83 16.38 9.97
N ARG A 346 -19.79 15.26 10.67
CA ARG A 346 -20.75 14.15 10.59
C ARG A 346 -21.25 13.78 11.99
N PRO A 347 -22.39 13.08 12.10
CA PRO A 347 -22.76 12.36 13.31
C PRO A 347 -21.63 11.42 13.75
N ASN A 348 -21.44 11.27 15.07
CA ASN A 348 -20.47 10.35 15.64
C ASN A 348 -21.01 8.91 15.61
N LYS A 349 -21.13 8.35 14.40
CA LYS A 349 -21.63 7.00 14.12
C LYS A 349 -20.90 6.41 12.91
N PRO A 350 -20.92 5.07 12.74
CA PRO A 350 -20.40 4.42 11.54
C PRO A 350 -21.02 4.94 10.24
N TRP A 351 -20.27 4.83 9.14
CA TRP A 351 -20.76 5.25 7.81
C TRP A 351 -21.89 4.38 7.27
N THR A 352 -22.84 5.00 6.57
CA THR A 352 -24.03 4.31 6.08
C THR A 352 -23.94 3.82 4.63
N ASP A 353 -22.99 4.32 3.84
CA ASP A 353 -22.91 4.13 2.39
C ASP A 353 -21.58 3.49 1.92
N VAL A 354 -20.92 2.76 2.82
CA VAL A 354 -19.69 2.01 2.55
C VAL A 354 -19.96 0.54 2.28
N ASP A 355 -19.03 -0.12 1.59
CA ASP A 355 -19.15 -1.53 1.25
C ASP A 355 -18.83 -2.42 2.47
N ARG A 356 -19.88 -2.96 3.09
CA ARG A 356 -19.80 -3.80 4.29
C ARG A 356 -19.88 -5.27 3.91
N ILE A 357 -18.77 -5.80 3.41
CA ILE A 357 -18.69 -7.19 2.95
C ILE A 357 -18.40 -8.18 4.09
N TYR A 358 -17.80 -7.72 5.19
CA TYR A 358 -17.45 -8.61 6.29
C TYR A 358 -18.55 -8.68 7.36
N GLU A 359 -18.62 -9.81 8.07
CA GLU A 359 -19.54 -10.02 9.19
C GLU A 359 -19.35 -8.96 10.29
N SER A 360 -20.40 -8.64 11.06
CA SER A 360 -20.28 -7.76 12.22
C SER A 360 -19.32 -8.34 13.28
N CYS A 361 -18.61 -7.47 14.00
CA CYS A 361 -17.82 -7.90 15.14
C CYS A 361 -18.71 -8.41 16.29
N LYS A 362 -18.14 -9.23 17.18
CA LYS A 362 -18.81 -9.66 18.42
C LYS A 362 -18.25 -8.89 19.61
N VAL A 363 -19.12 -8.45 20.51
CA VAL A 363 -18.74 -7.70 21.71
C VAL A 363 -18.92 -8.57 22.94
N TYR A 364 -17.98 -8.51 23.87
CA TYR A 364 -17.97 -9.28 25.10
C TYR A 364 -17.77 -8.37 26.32
N THR A 365 -18.38 -8.76 27.43
CA THR A 365 -18.19 -8.15 28.74
C THR A 365 -16.75 -8.33 29.24
N SER A 366 -16.37 -7.60 30.28
CA SER A 366 -15.12 -7.82 31.04
C SER A 366 -15.01 -9.23 31.67
N PHE A 367 -16.08 -10.02 31.67
CA PHE A 367 -16.12 -11.42 32.10
C PHE A 367 -16.08 -12.42 30.92
N ASN A 368 -15.94 -11.92 29.69
CA ASN A 368 -15.93 -12.72 28.46
C ASN A 368 -17.29 -13.35 28.11
N ASP A 369 -18.40 -12.72 28.53
CA ASP A 369 -19.76 -13.08 28.10
C ASP A 369 -20.17 -12.26 26.87
N VAL A 370 -20.85 -12.86 25.90
CA VAL A 370 -21.32 -12.15 24.69
C VAL A 370 -22.36 -11.08 25.04
N ILE A 371 -22.26 -9.92 24.39
CA ILE A 371 -23.27 -8.88 24.36
C ILE A 371 -23.87 -8.88 22.96
N GLU A 372 -25.14 -9.29 22.88
CA GLU A 372 -25.90 -9.29 21.63
C GLU A 372 -26.11 -7.86 21.10
N GLN A 373 -26.46 -7.76 19.81
CA GLN A 373 -26.88 -6.51 19.19
C GLN A 373 -27.98 -5.82 20.02
N ASP A 374 -27.90 -4.50 20.13
CA ASP A 374 -28.78 -3.65 20.94
C ASP A 374 -28.73 -3.96 22.45
N GLY A 375 -27.72 -4.72 22.88
CA GLY A 375 -27.47 -5.01 24.28
C GLY A 375 -26.95 -3.79 25.06
N GLY A 376 -27.34 -3.68 26.33
CA GLY A 376 -26.88 -2.61 27.22
C GLY A 376 -25.50 -2.89 27.85
N ILE A 377 -24.68 -1.87 27.99
CA ILE A 377 -23.36 -1.86 28.64
C ILE A 377 -23.48 -1.02 29.91
N ASN A 378 -23.19 -1.63 31.06
CA ASN A 378 -23.31 -0.99 32.37
C ASN A 378 -22.13 -1.34 33.26
N ASN A 379 -22.07 -0.72 34.45
CA ASN A 379 -20.99 -0.91 35.42
C ASN A 379 -20.70 -2.38 35.71
N GLN A 380 -21.72 -3.22 35.80
CA GLN A 380 -21.53 -4.66 36.06
C GLN A 380 -20.76 -5.32 34.91
N LYS A 381 -21.16 -5.09 33.66
CA LYS A 381 -20.53 -5.71 32.49
C LYS A 381 -19.07 -5.30 32.28
N ILE A 382 -18.67 -4.14 32.78
CA ILE A 382 -17.29 -3.64 32.67
C ILE A 382 -16.47 -3.77 33.97
N SER A 383 -17.07 -4.28 35.06
CA SER A 383 -16.47 -4.25 36.41
C SER A 383 -15.23 -5.13 36.63
N ASN A 384 -14.98 -6.13 35.79
CA ASN A 384 -13.83 -7.03 35.94
C ASN A 384 -12.57 -6.53 35.23
N HIS A 385 -12.59 -5.28 34.73
CA HIS A 385 -11.53 -4.68 33.92
C HIS A 385 -10.12 -4.79 34.53
N ALA A 386 -9.99 -4.57 35.84
CA ALA A 386 -8.70 -4.61 36.53
C ALA A 386 -8.03 -6.00 36.54
N LYS A 387 -8.74 -7.08 36.18
CA LYS A 387 -8.19 -8.43 36.02
C LYS A 387 -7.86 -8.77 34.57
N ASN A 388 -8.20 -7.88 33.64
CA ASN A 388 -7.98 -8.07 32.22
C ASN A 388 -6.67 -7.38 31.78
N PRO A 389 -6.01 -7.87 30.72
CA PRO A 389 -4.91 -7.14 30.09
C PRO A 389 -5.35 -5.72 29.71
N ASP A 390 -4.42 -4.77 29.83
CA ASP A 390 -4.60 -3.36 29.45
C ASP A 390 -5.80 -2.65 30.11
N ASP A 391 -6.25 -3.15 31.27
CA ASP A 391 -7.42 -2.63 31.97
C ASP A 391 -8.71 -2.65 31.10
N ALA A 392 -8.86 -3.71 30.30
CA ALA A 392 -9.94 -3.81 29.32
C ALA A 392 -11.33 -3.98 29.97
N GLY A 393 -12.25 -3.05 29.71
CA GLY A 393 -13.64 -3.12 30.15
C GLY A 393 -14.55 -3.93 29.23
N LEU A 394 -14.20 -4.04 27.94
CA LEU A 394 -14.87 -4.90 26.96
C LEU A 394 -13.84 -5.57 26.05
N PHE A 395 -14.26 -6.64 25.39
CA PHE A 395 -13.51 -7.23 24.29
C PHE A 395 -14.35 -7.20 23.02
N VAL A 396 -13.72 -6.85 21.90
CA VAL A 396 -14.35 -6.93 20.58
C VAL A 396 -13.59 -7.94 19.76
N THR A 397 -14.29 -8.88 19.14
CA THR A 397 -13.67 -9.92 18.32
C THR A 397 -14.15 -9.89 16.88
N ILE A 398 -13.23 -10.20 15.97
CA ILE A 398 -13.45 -10.30 14.54
C ILE A 398 -12.90 -11.64 14.09
N THR A 399 -13.65 -12.35 13.25
CA THR A 399 -13.23 -13.65 12.72
C THR A 399 -12.57 -13.45 11.35
N GLY A 400 -11.34 -13.93 11.21
CA GLY A 400 -10.65 -14.03 9.93
C GLY A 400 -10.69 -15.43 9.34
N THR A 401 -10.32 -15.56 8.07
CA THR A 401 -10.26 -16.83 7.35
C THR A 401 -9.10 -16.90 6.35
N ASN A 402 -8.54 -18.10 6.17
CA ASN A 402 -7.62 -18.40 5.06
C ASN A 402 -8.34 -19.08 3.89
N ASP A 403 -9.67 -19.24 3.97
CA ASP A 403 -10.46 -19.75 2.86
C ASP A 403 -10.65 -18.65 1.81
N ASN A 404 -10.02 -18.84 0.64
CA ASN A 404 -10.12 -17.89 -0.46
C ASN A 404 -11.54 -17.79 -1.05
N SER A 405 -12.42 -18.77 -0.78
CA SER A 405 -13.83 -18.73 -1.21
C SER A 405 -14.75 -17.97 -0.25
N ASP A 406 -14.33 -17.74 0.99
CA ASP A 406 -15.12 -16.98 1.97
C ASP A 406 -14.70 -15.51 1.97
N ASN A 407 -15.50 -14.67 1.34
CA ASN A 407 -15.29 -13.22 1.28
C ASN A 407 -16.06 -12.46 2.37
N THR A 408 -16.74 -13.17 3.28
CA THR A 408 -17.49 -12.58 4.40
C THR A 408 -16.65 -12.40 5.66
N LYS A 409 -15.41 -12.92 5.65
CA LYS A 409 -14.45 -12.82 6.75
C LYS A 409 -13.15 -12.19 6.28
N VAL A 410 -12.51 -11.47 7.18
CA VAL A 410 -11.23 -10.80 6.94
C VAL A 410 -10.16 -11.84 6.59
N LYS A 411 -9.29 -11.56 5.62
CA LYS A 411 -8.21 -12.49 5.30
C LYS A 411 -7.16 -12.51 6.41
N LEU A 412 -6.59 -13.68 6.67
CA LEU A 412 -5.51 -13.81 7.66
C LEU A 412 -4.32 -12.92 7.27
N GLY A 413 -3.66 -12.33 8.26
CA GLY A 413 -2.54 -11.40 8.07
C GLY A 413 -2.90 -9.97 7.69
N SER A 414 -4.18 -9.67 7.42
CA SER A 414 -4.64 -8.31 7.10
C SER A 414 -4.56 -7.38 8.31
N GLU A 415 -4.22 -6.12 8.08
CA GLU A 415 -4.37 -5.06 9.07
C GLU A 415 -5.84 -4.65 9.19
N VAL A 416 -6.34 -4.62 10.41
CA VAL A 416 -7.74 -4.32 10.75
C VAL A 416 -7.78 -3.12 11.68
N THR A 417 -8.57 -2.13 11.31
CA THR A 417 -8.85 -0.95 12.14
C THR A 417 -10.26 -1.07 12.71
N LEU A 418 -10.38 -1.26 14.01
CA LEU A 418 -11.66 -1.23 14.75
C LEU A 418 -11.96 0.21 15.17
N ASN A 419 -13.16 0.70 14.91
CA ASN A 419 -13.63 2.01 15.31
C ASN A 419 -14.71 1.92 16.39
N LEU A 420 -14.54 2.68 17.47
CA LEU A 420 -15.48 2.86 18.57
C LEU A 420 -16.11 4.24 18.49
N TYR A 421 -17.44 4.29 18.59
CA TYR A 421 -18.21 5.52 18.72
C TYR A 421 -19.08 5.44 19.98
N ILE A 422 -18.99 6.43 20.87
CA ILE A 422 -19.89 6.56 22.03
C ILE A 422 -20.55 7.93 22.00
N ASN A 423 -21.87 7.97 22.17
CA ASN A 423 -22.65 9.18 22.36
C ASN A 423 -23.42 9.06 23.67
N SER A 424 -23.11 9.90 24.66
CA SER A 424 -23.79 9.97 25.93
C SER A 424 -24.16 11.43 26.25
N SER A 425 -24.95 11.67 27.28
CA SER A 425 -25.39 13.04 27.58
C SER A 425 -24.27 13.98 28.00
N ASN A 426 -23.16 13.40 28.47
CA ASN A 426 -22.00 14.12 28.98
C ASN A 426 -20.72 13.87 28.17
N ASN A 427 -20.71 12.96 27.20
CA ASN A 427 -19.51 12.61 26.46
C ASN A 427 -19.77 12.22 24.99
N THR A 428 -18.76 12.41 24.16
CA THR A 428 -18.73 11.95 22.76
C THR A 428 -17.33 11.40 22.49
N VAL A 429 -17.23 10.10 22.21
CA VAL A 429 -15.96 9.42 21.98
C VAL A 429 -15.92 8.89 20.55
N THR A 430 -14.80 9.11 19.88
CA THR A 430 -14.41 8.41 18.66
C THR A 430 -12.99 7.90 18.87
N GLN A 431 -12.78 6.60 18.78
CA GLN A 431 -11.45 6.01 18.96
C GLN A 431 -11.26 4.85 17.98
N SER A 432 -10.10 4.80 17.33
CA SER A 432 -9.72 3.69 16.46
C SER A 432 -8.60 2.86 17.10
N PHE A 433 -8.59 1.57 16.79
CA PHE A 433 -7.62 0.59 17.26
C PHE A 433 -7.14 -0.24 16.07
N ASN A 434 -5.83 -0.35 15.89
CA ASN A 434 -5.25 -1.12 14.78
C ASN A 434 -4.66 -2.41 15.31
N CYS A 435 -4.94 -3.53 14.64
CA CYS A 435 -4.33 -4.81 14.95
C CYS A 435 -4.24 -5.67 13.68
N ILE A 436 -3.34 -6.66 13.69
CA ILE A 436 -3.15 -7.56 12.56
C ILE A 436 -3.93 -8.85 12.83
N MET A 437 -4.80 -9.24 11.90
CA MET A 437 -5.47 -10.54 11.92
C MET A 437 -4.41 -11.64 11.97
N PRO A 438 -4.51 -12.66 12.85
CA PRO A 438 -3.51 -13.72 12.93
C PRO A 438 -3.21 -14.34 11.57
N TYR A 439 -1.96 -14.72 11.34
CA TYR A 439 -1.51 -15.35 10.09
C TYR A 439 -1.91 -16.83 10.00
N HIS A 440 -2.31 -17.43 11.12
CA HIS A 440 -2.72 -18.84 11.21
C HIS A 440 -4.09 -19.00 11.85
N PRO A 441 -4.85 -20.03 11.46
CA PRO A 441 -6.06 -20.44 12.14
C PRO A 441 -5.81 -20.76 13.63
N ASP A 442 -6.82 -20.55 14.48
CA ASP A 442 -6.71 -20.82 15.92
C ASP A 442 -6.48 -22.30 16.24
N ASN A 443 -6.91 -23.19 15.33
CA ASN A 443 -6.78 -24.63 15.46
C ASN A 443 -5.98 -25.21 14.28
N GLU A 444 -5.12 -26.20 14.56
CA GLU A 444 -4.36 -26.90 13.53
C GLU A 444 -5.31 -27.56 12.50
N GLY A 445 -5.06 -27.32 11.21
CA GLY A 445 -5.93 -27.77 10.11
C GLY A 445 -7.27 -27.02 10.00
N GLY A 446 -7.52 -26.03 10.87
CA GLY A 446 -8.66 -25.13 10.79
C GLY A 446 -8.54 -24.12 9.65
N LYS A 447 -9.58 -23.28 9.50
CA LYS A 447 -9.61 -22.20 8.49
C LYS A 447 -9.72 -20.80 9.08
N THR A 448 -10.14 -20.68 10.33
CA THR A 448 -10.51 -19.41 10.95
C THR A 448 -9.59 -19.04 12.10
N ALA A 449 -9.37 -17.75 12.29
CA ALA A 449 -8.68 -17.19 13.45
C ALA A 449 -9.53 -16.08 14.08
N VAL A 450 -9.34 -15.84 15.37
CA VAL A 450 -10.02 -14.75 16.07
C VAL A 450 -9.05 -13.63 16.41
N LEU A 451 -9.30 -12.45 15.85
CA LEU A 451 -8.66 -11.21 16.27
C LEU A 451 -9.44 -10.60 17.43
N LYS A 452 -8.74 -10.24 18.52
CA LYS A 452 -9.33 -9.67 19.73
C LYS A 452 -8.77 -8.28 20.02
N PHE A 453 -9.67 -7.31 20.18
CA PHE A 453 -9.37 -5.97 20.64
C PHE A 453 -9.75 -5.82 22.12
N ASN A 454 -8.85 -5.24 22.90
CA ASN A 454 -9.06 -4.86 24.29
C ASN A 454 -9.55 -3.41 24.33
N ILE A 455 -10.81 -3.17 24.74
CA ILE A 455 -11.36 -1.82 24.83
C ILE A 455 -11.10 -1.28 26.25
N PRO A 456 -10.32 -0.21 26.40
CA PRO A 456 -9.96 0.33 27.71
C PRO A 456 -11.17 0.75 28.55
N TYR A 457 -11.17 0.41 29.83
CA TYR A 457 -12.25 0.76 30.76
C TYR A 457 -12.51 2.27 30.86
N ASN A 458 -11.46 3.09 30.79
CA ASN A 458 -11.57 4.54 30.88
C ASN A 458 -12.39 5.19 29.75
N LEU A 459 -12.49 4.56 28.58
CA LEU A 459 -13.35 5.03 27.48
C LEU A 459 -14.83 4.69 27.74
N LEU A 460 -15.07 3.65 28.53
CA LEU A 460 -16.39 3.07 28.77
C LEU A 460 -17.04 3.60 30.04
N ASN A 461 -16.25 4.05 31.02
CA ASN A 461 -16.74 4.54 32.28
C ASN A 461 -17.28 5.99 32.21
N GLY A 462 -18.26 6.31 33.06
CA GLY A 462 -18.79 7.67 33.22
C GLY A 462 -19.68 8.16 32.06
N ASN A 463 -20.27 7.26 31.27
CA ASN A 463 -21.18 7.60 30.19
C ASN A 463 -22.63 7.64 30.70
N LEU A 464 -23.20 8.83 30.83
CA LEU A 464 -24.55 9.01 31.39
C LEU A 464 -25.63 8.90 30.31
N ALA A 465 -26.80 8.39 30.70
CA ALA A 465 -27.99 8.39 29.86
C ALA A 465 -28.41 9.84 29.48
N PHE A 466 -29.07 9.97 28.34
CA PHE A 466 -29.83 11.17 28.01
C PHE A 466 -31.13 11.23 28.82
N PRO A 467 -31.82 12.38 28.89
CA PRO A 467 -33.05 12.51 29.66
C PRO A 467 -34.16 11.50 29.29
N PHE A 468 -34.15 10.97 28.05
CA PHE A 468 -35.21 10.11 27.52
C PHE A 468 -34.74 8.80 26.89
N HIS A 469 -33.43 8.53 26.86
CA HIS A 469 -32.87 7.28 26.33
C HIS A 469 -31.44 7.07 26.85
N ASP A 470 -30.97 5.83 26.80
CA ASP A 470 -29.60 5.49 27.16
C ASP A 470 -28.57 6.12 26.20
N GLY A 471 -27.31 6.16 26.60
CA GLY A 471 -26.23 6.46 25.66
C GLY A 471 -26.16 5.41 24.56
N GLU A 472 -25.55 5.76 23.43
CA GLU A 472 -25.35 4.88 22.28
C GLU A 472 -23.88 4.49 22.19
N ILE A 473 -23.61 3.24 21.83
CA ILE A 473 -22.28 2.74 21.51
C ILE A 473 -22.32 1.96 20.20
N TYR A 474 -21.31 2.17 19.36
CA TYR A 474 -21.15 1.48 18.08
C TYR A 474 -19.73 0.96 17.93
N PHE A 475 -19.62 -0.21 17.32
CA PHE A 475 -18.39 -0.75 16.78
C PHE A 475 -18.58 -1.06 15.30
N ASP A 476 -17.63 -0.63 14.48
CA ASP A 476 -17.41 -1.19 13.15
C ASP A 476 -15.91 -1.32 12.91
N TYR A 477 -15.53 -1.93 11.79
CA TYR A 477 -14.12 -2.08 11.46
C TYR A 477 -13.91 -2.03 9.96
N GLN A 478 -12.66 -1.81 9.56
CA GLN A 478 -12.24 -1.76 8.17
C GLN A 478 -10.93 -2.52 7.94
N VAL A 479 -10.75 -2.96 6.70
CA VAL A 479 -9.49 -3.46 6.16
C VAL A 479 -9.06 -2.50 5.05
N GLY A 480 -7.88 -1.91 5.22
CA GLY A 480 -7.40 -0.78 4.42
C GLY A 480 -7.70 0.59 5.07
N ASP A 481 -7.23 1.66 4.43
CA ASP A 481 -7.41 3.03 4.87
C ASP A 481 -8.60 3.70 4.16
N ASP A 482 -9.26 4.69 4.77
CA ASP A 482 -10.38 5.41 4.13
C ASP A 482 -9.98 6.08 2.81
N ASN A 483 -8.69 6.40 2.65
CA ASN A 483 -8.10 6.91 1.42
C ASN A 483 -7.94 5.84 0.32
N ASP A 484 -7.91 4.56 0.70
CA ASP A 484 -7.76 3.46 -0.24
C ASP A 484 -9.05 3.27 -1.05
N ARG A 485 -8.89 2.98 -2.33
CA ARG A 485 -10.03 2.71 -3.22
C ARG A 485 -10.74 1.40 -2.87
N ASP A 486 -9.98 0.43 -2.38
CA ASP A 486 -10.39 -0.93 -2.08
C ASP A 486 -10.64 -1.17 -0.59
N VAL A 487 -10.80 -0.09 0.19
CA VAL A 487 -11.19 -0.21 1.60
C VAL A 487 -12.53 -0.89 1.74
N THR A 488 -12.60 -1.84 2.65
CA THR A 488 -13.78 -2.68 2.90
C THR A 488 -14.09 -2.70 4.39
N TYR A 489 -15.37 -2.85 4.72
CA TYR A 489 -15.86 -2.71 6.10
C TYR A 489 -16.53 -3.98 6.60
N GLY A 490 -16.50 -4.15 7.92
CA GLY A 490 -17.36 -5.09 8.61
C GLY A 490 -18.75 -4.54 8.88
N GLY A 491 -19.67 -5.43 9.23
CA GLY A 491 -20.97 -5.06 9.75
C GLY A 491 -20.85 -4.25 11.04
N ILE A 492 -21.89 -3.46 11.33
CA ILE A 492 -21.96 -2.61 12.52
C ILE A 492 -22.53 -3.41 13.67
N TRP A 493 -21.85 -3.38 14.82
CA TRP A 493 -22.45 -3.72 16.09
C TRP A 493 -22.92 -2.44 16.80
N SER A 494 -24.16 -2.42 17.30
CA SER A 494 -24.75 -1.31 18.05
C SER A 494 -25.25 -1.79 19.41
N GLY A 495 -25.22 -0.90 20.40
CA GLY A 495 -25.74 -1.16 21.73
C GLY A 495 -26.04 0.12 22.50
N HIS A 496 -26.44 -0.05 23.76
CA HIS A 496 -26.72 1.03 24.69
C HIS A 496 -25.63 1.10 25.77
N ILE A 497 -25.32 2.29 26.29
CA ILE A 497 -24.32 2.45 27.36
C ILE A 497 -24.79 3.42 28.44
N VAL A 498 -24.73 2.96 29.69
CA VAL A 498 -24.97 3.75 30.90
C VAL A 498 -24.02 3.28 32.01
N THR A 499 -23.04 4.12 32.35
CA THR A 499 -21.97 3.81 33.32
C THR A 499 -21.69 5.03 34.19
N GLY A 500 -21.28 4.83 35.43
CA GLY A 500 -21.11 5.91 36.41
C GLY A 500 -20.46 5.52 37.72
#